data_AF-A0A1J5H6H6-F1
#
_entry.id   AF-A0A1J5H6H6-F1
#
_cell.length_a   1.000
_cell.length_b   1.000
_cell.length_c   1.000
_cell.angle_alpha   90.00
_cell.angle_beta   90.00
_cell.angle_gamma   90.00
#
_symmetry.space_group_name_H-M   'P 1'
#
loop_
_entity.id
_entity.type
_entity.pdbx_description
1 polymer ?
#
loop_
_entity_poly.entity_id
_entity_poly.type
_entity_poly.pdbx_seq_one_letter_code
_entity_poly.pdbx_strand_id
1 'polypeptide(L)' 'MNTITIPKKLAGKDDLVVIPRKEYEALLVFKKFKEFTPTLAQKKALLKAESNFRKGRTLSYYELVKKLGFTR' A
#
# COMPACT_ATOMS: atom_id res chain seq x y z
N MET A 1 -0.56 -13.94 -36.01
CA MET A 1 -0.93 -12.58 -35.58
C MET A 1 -2.34 -12.67 -35.03
N ASN A 2 -2.51 -12.57 -33.71
CA ASN A 2 -3.83 -12.75 -33.10
C ASN A 2 -4.56 -11.43 -33.06
N THR A 3 -5.68 -11.33 -33.78
CA THR A 3 -6.55 -10.16 -33.78
C THR A 3 -7.46 -10.21 -32.57
N ILE A 4 -7.28 -9.28 -31.63
CA ILE A 4 -8.16 -9.15 -30.46
C ILE A 4 -9.24 -8.13 -30.81
N THR A 5 -10.49 -8.58 -30.94
CA THR A 5 -11.65 -7.72 -31.17
C THR A 5 -12.27 -7.31 -29.84
N ILE A 6 -12.32 -6.00 -29.59
CA ILE A 6 -12.93 -5.43 -28.39
C ILE A 6 -14.31 -4.87 -28.78
N PRO A 7 -15.41 -5.36 -28.18
CA PRO A 7 -16.74 -4.79 -28.40
C PRO A 7 -16.80 -3.29 -28.08
N LYS A 8 -17.39 -2.50 -28.99
CA LYS A 8 -17.57 -1.04 -28.80
C LYS A 8 -18.28 -0.65 -27.51
N LYS A 9 -19.13 -1.54 -26.98
CA LYS A 9 -19.82 -1.36 -25.69
C LYS A 9 -18.86 -1.26 -24.50
N LEU A 10 -17.69 -1.89 -24.57
CA LEU A 10 -16.68 -1.88 -23.51
C LEU A 10 -15.76 -0.65 -23.57
N ALA A 11 -15.55 -0.08 -24.76
CA ALA A 11 -14.68 1.08 -24.97
C ALA A 11 -15.39 2.45 -24.82
N GLY A 12 -16.71 2.46 -24.64
CA GLY A 12 -17.52 3.67 -24.75
C GLY A 12 -17.74 4.46 -23.45
N LYS A 13 -17.31 3.95 -22.29
CA LYS A 13 -17.62 4.56 -20.98
C LYS A 13 -16.41 5.20 -20.28
N ASP A 14 -15.20 4.70 -20.52
CA ASP A 14 -13.94 5.13 -19.89
C ASP A 14 -12.74 4.60 -20.68
N ASP A 15 -11.52 4.93 -20.25
CA ASP A 15 -10.28 4.38 -20.81
C ASP A 15 -10.22 2.85 -20.67
N LEU A 16 -9.91 2.18 -21.78
CA LEU A 16 -9.76 0.73 -21.83
C LEU A 16 -8.29 0.34 -21.79
N VAL A 17 -7.92 -0.44 -20.78
CA VAL A 17 -6.56 -0.99 -20.63
C VAL A 17 -6.60 -2.50 -20.78
N VAL A 18 -5.71 -3.05 -21.61
CA VAL A 18 -5.55 -4.51 -21.79
C VAL A 18 -4.34 -4.97 -21.00
N ILE A 19 -4.57 -5.86 -20.04
CA ILE A 19 -3.50 -6.46 -19.24
C ILE A 19 -3.64 -7.99 -19.20
N PRO A 20 -2.53 -8.71 -19.02
CA PRO A 20 -2.55 -10.15 -18.78
C PRO A 20 -3.40 -10.51 -17.55
N ARG A 21 -4.11 -11.63 -17.63
CA ARG A 21 -4.97 -12.13 -16.55
C ARG A 21 -4.26 -12.21 -15.19
N LYS A 22 -3.01 -12.70 -15.19
CA LYS A 22 -2.22 -12.82 -13.96
C LYS A 22 -1.97 -11.46 -13.28
N GLU A 23 -1.72 -10.42 -14.07
CA GLU A 23 -1.49 -9.07 -13.55
C GLU A 23 -2.79 -8.46 -13.01
N TYR A 24 -3.90 -8.66 -13.72
CA TYR A 24 -5.22 -8.24 -13.23
C TYR A 24 -5.56 -8.86 -11.88
N GLU A 25 -5.32 -10.18 -11.72
CA GLU A 25 -5.57 -10.89 -10.48
C GLU A 25 -4.71 -10.38 -9.33
N ALA A 26 -3.44 -10.02 -9.59
CA ALA A 26 -2.57 -9.40 -8.60
C ALA A 26 -3.10 -8.03 -8.15
N LEU A 27 -3.57 -7.18 -9.09
CA LEU A 27 -4.15 -5.87 -8.78
C LEU A 27 -5.43 -5.97 -7.94
N LEU A 28 -6.25 -7.00 -8.15
CA LEU A 28 -7.43 -7.27 -7.33
C LEU A 28 -7.07 -7.61 -5.87
N VAL A 29 -5.93 -8.25 -5.62
CA VAL A 29 -5.45 -8.51 -4.26
C VAL A 29 -5.10 -7.20 -3.56
N PHE A 30 -4.47 -6.25 -4.26
CA PHE A 30 -4.16 -4.93 -3.71
C PHE A 30 -5.41 -4.15 -3.30
N LYS A 31 -6.52 -4.29 -4.06
CA LYS A 31 -7.81 -3.65 -3.74
C LYS A 31 -8.43 -4.15 -2.42
N LYS A 32 -8.03 -5.32 -1.92
CA LYS A 32 -8.54 -5.87 -0.64
C LYS A 32 -7.92 -5.20 0.58
N PHE A 33 -6.76 -4.57 0.45
CA PHE A 33 -6.15 -3.85 1.55
C PHE A 33 -6.84 -2.50 1.70
N LYS A 34 -7.41 -2.24 2.89
CA LYS A 34 -7.89 -0.90 3.21
C LYS A 34 -6.67 0.01 3.26
N GLU A 35 -6.66 1.03 2.40
CA GLU A 35 -5.69 2.11 2.53
C GLU A 35 -5.79 2.69 3.94
N PHE A 36 -4.65 2.72 4.62
CA PHE A 36 -4.58 3.26 5.97
C PHE A 36 -4.82 4.77 5.89
N THR A 37 -5.94 5.23 6.46
CA THR A 37 -6.27 6.65 6.57
C THR A 37 -5.87 7.17 7.95
N PRO A 38 -4.67 7.76 8.11
CA PRO A 38 -4.19 8.16 9.42
C PRO A 38 -5.00 9.31 9.99
N THR A 39 -5.27 9.25 11.30
CA THR A 39 -5.78 10.38 12.08
C THR A 39 -4.72 11.49 12.18
N LEU A 40 -5.12 12.71 12.57
CA LEU A 40 -4.19 13.82 12.78
C LEU A 40 -3.07 13.49 13.77
N ALA A 41 -3.39 12.74 14.84
CA ALA A 41 -2.41 12.28 15.82
C ALA A 41 -1.42 11.29 15.19
N GLN A 42 -1.89 10.35 14.37
CA GLN A 42 -1.05 9.39 13.67
C GLN A 42 -0.14 10.07 12.64
N LYS A 43 -0.65 11.07 11.89
CA LYS A 43 0.18 11.88 10.99
C LYS A 43 1.32 12.59 11.73
N LYS A 44 1.03 13.22 12.88
CA LYS A 44 2.07 13.84 13.74
C LYS A 44 3.06 12.81 14.26
N ALA A 45 2.60 11.61 14.63
CA ALA A 45 3.47 10.53 15.07
C ALA A 45 4.43 10.06 13.96
N LEU A 46 3.96 9.95 12.71
CA LEU A 46 4.79 9.61 11.56
C LEU A 46 5.88 10.67 11.30
N LEU A 47 5.52 11.96 11.30
CA LEU A 47 6.50 13.05 11.15
C LEU A 47 7.57 13.02 12.26
N LYS A 48 7.14 12.72 13.50
CA LYS A 48 8.08 12.56 14.62
C LYS A 48 8.97 11.33 14.43
N ALA A 49 8.42 10.21 13.96
CA ALA A 49 9.17 8.99 13.68
C ALA A 49 10.23 9.22 12.62
N GLU A 50 9.89 9.93 11.53
CA GLU A 50 10.82 10.30 10.46
C GLU A 50 11.97 11.18 10.98
N SER A 51 11.65 12.20 11.77
CA SER A 51 12.65 13.07 12.40
C SER A 51 13.58 12.32 13.35
N ASN A 52 13.04 11.37 14.13
CA ASN A 52 13.82 10.51 15.00
C ASN A 52 14.74 9.58 14.20
N PHE A 53 14.23 8.97 13.12
CA PHE A 53 15.00 8.11 12.23
C PHE A 53 16.19 8.85 11.60
N ARG A 54 15.95 10.05 11.06
CA ARG A 54 17.02 10.90 10.50
C ARG A 54 18.11 11.25 11.51
N LYS A 55 17.75 11.35 12.79
CA LYS A 55 18.69 11.62 13.90
C LYS A 55 19.32 10.36 14.49
N GLY A 56 19.08 9.18 13.90
CA GLY A 56 19.56 7.90 14.41
C GLY A 56 18.88 7.44 15.71
N ARG A 57 17.80 8.10 16.14
CA ARG A 57 17.06 7.78 17.37
C ARG A 57 16.05 6.67 17.09
N THR A 58 16.55 5.46 16.97
CA THR A 58 15.75 4.24 16.78
C THR A 58 15.86 3.35 18.02
N LEU A 59 14.93 2.42 18.16
CA LEU A 59 15.01 1.38 19.19
C LEU A 59 15.40 0.08 18.49
N SER A 60 16.37 -0.63 19.05
CA SER A 60 16.63 -2.01 18.67
C SER A 60 15.45 -2.91 19.05
N TYR A 61 15.36 -4.10 18.46
CA TYR A 61 14.29 -5.05 18.78
C TYR A 61 14.21 -5.38 20.28
N TYR A 62 15.37 -5.60 20.91
CA TYR A 62 15.46 -5.85 22.35
C TYR A 62 14.89 -4.69 23.17
N GLU A 63 15.26 -3.46 22.81
CA GLU A 63 14.75 -2.27 23.49
C GLU A 63 13.26 -2.05 23.27
N LEU A 64 12.75 -2.38 22.07
CA LEU A 64 11.32 -2.30 21.77
C LEU A 64 10.52 -3.25 22.65
N VAL A 65 10.93 -4.52 22.75
CA VAL A 65 10.26 -5.52 23.60
C VAL A 65 10.32 -5.12 25.09
N LYS A 66 11.51 -4.71 25.56
CA LYS A 66 11.72 -4.41 26.98
C LYS A 66 11.12 -3.07 27.43
N LYS A 67 11.24 -2.01 26.63
CA LYS A 67 10.80 -0.66 27.01
C LYS A 67 9.33 -0.40 26.71
N LEU A 68 8.79 -1.00 25.64
CA LEU A 68 7.42 -0.72 25.19
C LEU A 68 6.46 -1.90 25.44
N GLY A 69 6.96 -3.02 25.97
CA GLY A 69 6.13 -4.15 26.40
C GLY A 69 5.50 -4.94 25.25
N PHE A 70 6.00 -4.78 24.02
CA PHE A 70 5.54 -5.59 22.90
C PHE A 70 6.01 -7.03 23.10
N THR A 71 5.06 -7.93 23.32
CA THR A 71 5.28 -9.38 23.33
C THR A 71 4.83 -9.95 21.99
N ARG A 72 5.53 -10.99 21.55
CA ARG A 72 5.34 -11.62 20.24
C ARG A 72 4.03 -12.39 20.18
#